data_AF-A0A7C5J5U9-F1
#
_entry.id   AF-A0A7C5J5U9-F1
#
_cell.length_a   1.000
_cell.length_b   1.000
_cell.length_c   1.000
_cell.angle_alpha   90.00
_cell.angle_beta   90.00
_cell.angle_gamma   90.00
#
_symmetry.space_group_name_H-M   'P 1'
#
loop_
_entity.id
_entity.type
_entity.pdbx_description
1 polymer ?
#
loop_
_entity_poly.entity_id
_entity_poly.type
_entity_poly.pdbx_seq_one_letter_code
_entity_poly.pdbx_strand_id
1 'polypeptide(L)'
;MTVMHIDEPILRRSDGSSAQLEDDTIVVRDRRGRPILSFGADGVTLTAAEGDLTLSAPNGRVVIEAGTDLDVAAKRRLSLRAEQLAQTAGRWELHAHRIVERAVDVYRHVDGLVHTQAGRVRQLVDDAHQLIAKRASVTCDEEVSIDGNRILLG
;
A
#
# COMPACT_ATOMS: atom_id res chain seq x y z
N MET A 1 -47.04 28.12 20.95
CA MET A 1 -45.76 27.66 21.52
C MET A 1 -44.68 28.09 20.54
N THR A 2 -43.94 29.15 20.85
CA THR A 2 -42.83 29.63 20.01
C THR A 2 -41.61 28.79 20.35
N VAL A 3 -41.20 27.92 19.43
CA VAL A 3 -39.94 27.17 19.56
C VAL A 3 -38.82 28.18 19.38
N MET A 4 -38.10 28.47 20.47
CA MET A 4 -36.88 29.26 20.43
C MET A 4 -35.80 28.39 19.80
N HIS A 5 -35.48 28.65 18.53
CA HIS A 5 -34.32 28.04 17.87
C HIS A 5 -33.09 28.65 18.53
N ILE A 6 -32.44 27.88 19.40
CA ILE A 6 -31.12 28.25 19.90
C ILE A 6 -30.16 27.82 18.81
N ASP A 7 -29.57 28.77 18.10
CA ASP A 7 -28.49 28.49 17.17
C ASP A 7 -27.40 27.72 17.90
N GLU A 8 -26.97 26.61 17.31
CA GLU A 8 -25.97 25.74 17.93
C GLU A 8 -24.64 26.52 18.11
N PRO A 9 -23.98 26.39 19.28
CA PRO A 9 -22.83 27.21 19.61
C PRO A 9 -21.66 26.93 18.65
N ILE A 10 -21.14 27.98 18.02
CA ILE A 10 -19.96 27.93 17.15
C ILE A 10 -18.71 28.23 17.96
N LEU A 11 -17.75 27.30 18.01
CA LEU A 11 -16.43 27.55 18.54
C LEU A 11 -15.56 28.19 17.45
N ARG A 12 -15.14 29.44 17.62
CA ARG A 12 -14.27 30.16 16.66
C ARG A 12 -12.88 30.39 17.24
N ARG A 13 -11.85 30.15 16.44
CA ARG A 13 -10.47 30.55 16.75
C ARG A 13 -10.16 31.94 16.18
N SER A 14 -9.15 32.60 16.74
CA SER A 14 -8.68 33.92 16.27
C SER A 14 -8.14 33.91 14.84
N ASP A 15 -7.74 32.74 14.32
CA ASP A 15 -7.30 32.54 12.94
C ASP A 15 -8.46 32.40 11.93
N GLY A 16 -9.71 32.45 12.40
CA GLY A 16 -10.93 32.32 11.60
C GLY A 16 -11.42 30.89 11.39
N SER A 17 -10.68 29.86 11.85
CA SER A 17 -11.19 28.49 11.85
C SER A 17 -12.32 28.31 12.87
N SER A 18 -13.18 27.31 12.64
CA SER A 18 -14.34 27.09 13.50
C SER A 18 -14.72 25.62 13.63
N ALA A 19 -15.45 25.29 14.69
CA ALA A 19 -16.10 24.01 14.87
C ALA A 19 -17.57 24.24 15.29
N GLN A 20 -18.49 23.49 14.69
CA GLN A 20 -19.92 23.59 14.94
C GLN A 20 -20.56 22.20 14.84
N LEU A 21 -21.66 21.99 15.57
CA LEU A 21 -22.57 20.89 15.33
C LEU A 21 -23.50 21.28 14.17
N GLU A 22 -23.67 20.39 13.18
CA GLU A 22 -24.55 20.56 12.03
C GLU A 22 -25.23 19.21 11.80
N ASP A 23 -26.55 19.12 11.99
CA ASP A 23 -27.33 17.88 11.79
C ASP A 23 -26.70 16.63 12.45
N ASP A 24 -26.38 16.74 13.75
CA ASP A 24 -25.71 15.69 14.55
C ASP A 24 -24.28 15.34 14.10
N THR A 25 -23.66 16.18 13.28
CA THR A 25 -22.28 16.05 12.83
C THR A 25 -21.43 17.20 13.34
N ILE A 26 -20.32 16.90 14.02
CA ILE A 26 -19.33 17.92 14.35
C ILE A 26 -18.52 18.23 13.09
N VAL A 27 -18.61 19.46 12.60
CA VAL A 27 -17.88 19.95 11.43
C VAL A 27 -16.83 20.96 11.87
N VAL A 28 -15.56 20.69 11.55
CA VAL A 28 -14.47 21.65 11.71
C VAL A 28 -14.16 22.27 10.35
N ARG A 29 -14.09 23.60 10.31
CA ARG A 29 -13.86 24.39 9.10
C ARG A 29 -12.58 25.20 9.20
N ASP A 30 -11.89 25.33 8.08
CA ASP A 30 -10.74 26.23 7.93
C ASP A 30 -11.16 27.72 7.98
N ARG A 31 -10.19 28.62 7.93
CA ARG A 31 -10.41 30.08 7.90
C ARG A 31 -11.21 30.61 6.70
N ARG A 32 -11.43 29.78 5.67
CA ARG A 32 -12.26 30.10 4.49
C ARG A 32 -13.66 29.46 4.59
N GLY A 33 -13.99 28.83 5.72
CA GLY A 33 -15.28 28.17 5.94
C GLY A 33 -15.39 26.76 5.33
N ARG A 34 -14.30 26.21 4.79
CA ARG A 34 -14.32 24.89 4.14
C ARG A 34 -14.15 23.77 5.16
N PRO A 35 -14.90 22.67 5.08
CA PRO A 35 -14.77 21.57 6.02
C PRO A 35 -13.42 20.86 5.88
N ILE A 36 -12.76 20.61 7.01
CA ILE A 36 -11.50 19.86 7.12
C ILE A 36 -11.64 18.58 7.95
N LEU A 37 -12.65 18.53 8.83
CA LEU A 37 -13.03 17.36 9.59
C LEU A 37 -14.55 17.31 9.71
N SER A 38 -15.14 16.14 9.52
CA SER A 38 -16.51 15.84 9.94
C SER A 38 -16.52 14.60 10.82
N PHE A 39 -17.32 14.60 11.87
CA PHE A 39 -17.50 13.47 12.77
C PHE A 39 -18.99 13.31 13.11
N GLY A 40 -19.59 12.21 12.69
CA GLY A 40 -20.99 11.89 12.91
C GLY A 40 -21.23 10.38 13.01
N ALA A 41 -22.49 9.96 12.94
CA ALA A 41 -22.88 8.55 13.04
C ALA A 41 -22.21 7.63 12.00
N ASP A 42 -21.97 8.17 10.79
CA ASP A 42 -21.35 7.43 9.69
C ASP A 42 -19.81 7.37 9.78
N GLY A 43 -19.21 8.04 10.77
CA GLY A 43 -17.78 8.00 11.06
C GLY A 43 -17.07 9.35 11.00
N VAL A 44 -15.74 9.29 10.83
CA VAL A 44 -14.86 10.47 10.74
C VAL A 44 -14.36 10.63 9.31
N THR A 45 -14.45 11.84 8.75
CA THR A 45 -13.76 12.20 7.51
C THR A 45 -12.75 13.31 7.76
N LEU A 46 -11.52 13.12 7.31
CA LEU A 46 -10.49 14.17 7.24
C LEU A 46 -10.33 14.61 5.78
N THR A 47 -10.43 15.90 5.51
CA THR A 47 -10.39 16.45 4.14
C THR A 47 -9.38 17.59 4.04
N ALA A 48 -8.49 17.50 3.04
CA ALA A 48 -7.71 18.64 2.55
C ALA A 48 -8.27 19.02 1.16
N ALA A 49 -9.23 19.95 1.14
CA ALA A 49 -9.87 20.37 -0.12
C ALA A 49 -8.88 21.05 -1.09
N GLU A 50 -7.83 21.67 -0.55
CA GLU A 50 -6.68 22.21 -1.28
C GLU A 50 -5.39 21.84 -0.52
N GLY A 51 -4.34 21.50 -1.26
CA GLY A 51 -3.03 21.14 -0.70
C GLY A 51 -2.95 19.69 -0.21
N ASP A 52 -1.98 19.43 0.67
CA ASP A 52 -1.65 18.09 1.15
C ASP A 52 -2.19 17.85 2.56
N LEU A 53 -2.77 16.67 2.80
CA LEU A 53 -3.04 16.15 4.14
C LEU A 53 -1.80 15.39 4.64
N THR A 54 -1.20 15.84 5.74
CA THR A 54 -0.03 15.17 6.35
C THR A 54 -0.37 14.65 7.74
N LEU A 55 -0.16 13.35 7.96
CA LEU A 55 -0.12 12.73 9.28
C LEU A 55 1.35 12.57 9.68
N SER A 56 1.78 13.18 10.78
CA SER A 56 3.19 13.20 11.19
C SER A 56 3.34 13.01 12.69
N ALA A 57 4.33 12.20 13.07
CA ALA A 57 4.78 12.03 14.45
C ALA A 57 6.32 12.08 14.48
N PRO A 58 6.94 13.27 14.41
CA PRO A 58 8.39 13.41 14.19
C PRO A 58 9.28 12.71 15.22
N ASN A 59 8.78 12.61 16.46
CA ASN A 59 9.46 11.93 17.57
C ASN A 59 8.60 10.76 18.11
N GLY A 60 7.75 10.17 17.26
CA GLY A 60 6.76 9.19 17.69
C GLY A 60 6.36 8.22 16.59
N ARG A 61 5.15 7.67 16.71
CA ARG A 61 4.61 6.64 15.81
C ARG A 61 3.21 7.02 15.35
N VAL A 62 2.94 6.83 14.07
CA VAL A 62 1.58 6.81 13.53
C VAL A 62 1.15 5.35 13.41
N VAL A 63 0.03 5.00 14.04
CA VAL A 63 -0.58 3.67 13.92
C VAL A 63 -1.92 3.83 13.21
N ILE A 64 -2.13 3.05 12.16
CA ILE A 64 -3.40 2.92 11.46
C ILE A 64 -3.84 1.48 11.65
N GLU A 65 -4.93 1.27 12.37
CA GLU A 65 -5.47 -0.03 12.72
C GLU A 65 -6.96 -0.04 12.38
N ALA A 66 -7.42 -1.13 11.77
CA ALA A 66 -8.82 -1.35 11.44
C ALA A 66 -9.23 -2.73 11.96
N GLY A 67 -10.45 -2.83 12.49
CA GLY A 67 -10.97 -4.10 13.03
C GLY A 67 -11.33 -5.13 11.96
N THR A 68 -11.58 -4.69 10.73
CA THR A 68 -11.93 -5.56 9.60
C THR A 68 -11.03 -5.29 8.40
N ASP A 69 -11.17 -4.11 7.80
CA ASP A 69 -10.61 -3.81 6.47
C ASP A 69 -9.89 -2.47 6.47
N LEU A 70 -8.80 -2.40 5.70
CA LEU A 70 -8.06 -1.17 5.44
C LEU A 70 -7.86 -1.02 3.92
N ASP A 71 -8.58 -0.08 3.32
CA ASP A 71 -8.42 0.28 1.91
C ASP A 71 -7.47 1.48 1.74
N VAL A 72 -6.41 1.29 0.97
CA VAL A 72 -5.46 2.36 0.60
C VAL A 72 -5.44 2.51 -0.91
N ALA A 73 -6.00 3.63 -1.40
CA ALA A 73 -6.11 3.90 -2.82
C ALA A 73 -5.49 5.25 -3.19
N ALA A 74 -4.90 5.31 -4.38
CA ALA A 74 -4.41 6.55 -4.98
C ALA A 74 -4.68 6.55 -6.49
N LYS A 75 -5.22 7.65 -7.02
CA LYS A 75 -5.52 7.77 -8.46
C LYS A 75 -4.29 7.68 -9.37
N ARG A 76 -3.11 8.02 -8.84
CA ARG A 76 -1.88 8.14 -9.64
C ARG A 76 -0.72 7.34 -9.07
N ARG A 77 -0.43 7.51 -7.78
CA ARG A 77 0.76 6.90 -7.17
C ARG A 77 0.54 6.65 -5.68
N LEU A 78 0.78 5.41 -5.28
CA LEU A 78 1.08 5.03 -3.92
C LEU A 78 2.61 4.86 -3.81
N SER A 79 3.23 5.38 -2.74
CA SER A 79 4.67 5.23 -2.49
C SER A 79 4.89 4.87 -1.04
N LEU A 80 5.48 3.71 -0.79
CA LEU A 80 5.93 3.27 0.53
C LEU A 80 7.44 3.41 0.57
N ARG A 81 7.96 4.05 1.60
CA ARG A 81 9.40 4.23 1.83
C ARG A 81 9.67 3.98 3.30
N ALA A 82 10.58 3.06 3.56
CA ALA A 82 11.05 2.75 4.90
C ALA A 82 12.44 2.13 4.77
N GLU A 83 13.22 2.21 5.84
CA GLU A 83 14.43 1.39 5.99
C GLU A 83 14.06 -0.10 6.01
N GLN A 84 12.94 -0.44 6.68
CA GLN A 84 12.40 -1.79 6.75
C GLN A 84 10.91 -1.80 6.42
N LEU A 85 10.50 -2.64 5.48
CA LEU A 85 9.11 -2.92 5.14
C LEU A 85 8.83 -4.40 5.40
N ALA A 86 7.88 -4.70 6.29
CA ALA A 86 7.45 -6.06 6.61
C ALA A 86 5.96 -6.20 6.31
N GLN A 87 5.58 -7.32 5.71
CA GLN A 87 4.20 -7.62 5.35
C GLN A 87 3.90 -9.06 5.71
N THR A 88 2.78 -9.27 6.40
CA THR A 88 2.29 -10.59 6.78
C THR A 88 0.85 -10.68 6.33
N ALA A 89 0.54 -11.69 5.53
CA ALA A 89 -0.79 -11.89 4.99
C ALA A 89 -1.07 -13.39 4.87
N GLY A 90 -2.32 -13.79 5.09
CA GLY A 90 -2.76 -15.16 4.79
C GLY A 90 -2.80 -15.43 3.29
N ARG A 91 -3.05 -14.40 2.47
CA ARG A 91 -3.02 -14.45 1.00
C ARG A 91 -2.44 -13.14 0.47
N TRP A 92 -1.52 -13.24 -0.48
CA TRP A 92 -0.93 -12.11 -1.17
C TRP A 92 -1.22 -12.21 -2.67
N GLU A 93 -1.90 -11.21 -3.24
CA GLU A 93 -2.22 -11.13 -4.66
C GLU A 93 -1.69 -9.84 -5.25
N LEU A 94 -0.99 -9.94 -6.38
CA LEU A 94 -0.40 -8.80 -7.08
C LEU A 94 -0.85 -8.81 -8.54
N HIS A 95 -1.69 -7.83 -8.89
CA HIS A 95 -2.08 -7.56 -10.26
C HIS A 95 -1.35 -6.31 -10.75
N ALA A 96 -0.45 -6.49 -11.71
CA ALA A 96 0.33 -5.40 -12.26
C ALA A 96 0.63 -5.63 -13.74
N HIS A 97 0.67 -4.55 -14.53
CA HIS A 97 1.16 -4.61 -15.91
C HIS A 97 2.67 -4.88 -15.98
N ARG A 98 3.43 -4.37 -14.99
CA ARG A 98 4.88 -4.56 -14.89
C ARG A 98 5.29 -4.50 -13.43
N ILE A 99 6.16 -5.44 -13.05
CA ILE A 99 6.87 -5.44 -11.78
C ILE A 99 8.35 -5.23 -12.10
N VAL A 100 8.99 -4.30 -11.40
CA VAL A 100 10.44 -4.06 -11.49
C VAL A 100 10.99 -4.12 -10.08
N GLU A 101 11.80 -5.15 -9.81
CA GLU A 101 12.53 -5.31 -8.57
C GLU A 101 13.99 -4.93 -8.80
N ARG A 102 14.50 -4.05 -7.95
CA ARG A 102 15.93 -3.69 -7.91
C ARG A 102 16.40 -3.92 -6.49
N ALA A 103 17.20 -4.95 -6.30
CA ALA A 103 17.70 -5.37 -5.01
C ALA A 103 19.18 -5.72 -5.15
N VAL A 104 19.92 -5.59 -4.06
CA VAL A 104 21.28 -6.14 -3.96
C VAL A 104 21.16 -7.67 -3.88
N ASP A 105 20.37 -8.16 -2.91
CA ASP A 105 20.09 -9.58 -2.73
C ASP A 105 18.57 -9.83 -2.69
N VAL A 106 18.15 -10.96 -3.27
CA VAL A 106 16.77 -11.45 -3.19
C VAL A 106 16.80 -12.90 -2.70
N TYR A 107 16.24 -13.12 -1.52
CA TYR A 107 16.05 -14.45 -0.96
C TYR A 107 14.56 -14.79 -0.97
N ARG A 108 14.22 -15.94 -1.55
CA ARG A 108 12.86 -16.51 -1.50
C ARG A 108 12.95 -17.87 -0.84
N HIS A 109 12.38 -17.97 0.35
CA HIS A 109 12.17 -19.24 1.02
C HIS A 109 10.70 -19.62 0.90
N VAL A 110 10.44 -20.86 0.48
CA VAL A 110 9.09 -21.37 0.28
C VAL A 110 9.04 -22.80 0.80
N ASP A 111 8.22 -23.02 1.83
CA ASP A 111 8.06 -24.33 2.49
C ASP A 111 7.36 -25.35 1.59
N GLY A 112 6.41 -24.89 0.80
CA GLY A 112 5.58 -25.72 -0.08
C GLY A 112 6.05 -25.67 -1.54
N LEU A 113 5.26 -25.00 -2.38
CA LEU A 113 5.43 -24.98 -3.83
C LEU A 113 5.70 -23.56 -4.33
N VAL A 114 6.74 -23.42 -5.14
CA VAL A 114 6.86 -22.31 -6.09
C VAL A 114 6.42 -22.82 -7.45
N HIS A 115 5.31 -22.28 -7.97
CA HIS A 115 4.84 -22.54 -9.33
C HIS A 115 4.91 -21.25 -10.13
N THR A 116 5.59 -21.29 -11.28
CA THR A 116 5.64 -20.17 -12.22
C THR A 116 4.96 -20.59 -13.51
N GLN A 117 3.80 -20.00 -13.80
CA GLN A 117 3.14 -20.13 -15.09
C GLN A 117 3.38 -18.84 -15.87
N ALA A 118 4.16 -18.92 -16.94
CA ALA A 118 4.55 -17.76 -17.73
C ALA A 118 4.61 -18.13 -19.21
N GLY A 119 4.23 -17.18 -20.09
CA GLY A 119 4.38 -17.37 -21.54
C GLY A 119 5.85 -17.43 -21.99
N ARG A 120 6.72 -16.63 -21.35
CA ARG A 120 8.17 -16.68 -21.56
C ARG A 120 8.91 -16.39 -20.26
N VAL A 121 9.91 -17.22 -19.96
CA VAL A 121 10.88 -16.97 -18.88
C VAL A 121 12.24 -16.74 -19.52
N ARG A 122 12.96 -15.69 -19.07
CA ARG A 122 14.35 -15.44 -19.43
C ARG A 122 15.13 -15.13 -18.16
N GLN A 123 16.21 -15.86 -17.94
CA GLN A 123 17.19 -15.57 -16.91
C GLN A 123 18.46 -15.10 -17.61
N LEU A 124 18.93 -13.91 -17.24
CA LEU A 124 20.23 -13.40 -17.65
C LEU A 124 21.05 -13.27 -16.37
N VAL A 125 22.18 -13.96 -16.32
CA VAL A 125 23.01 -14.06 -15.13
C VAL A 125 24.43 -13.72 -15.55
N ASP A 126 25.03 -12.74 -14.86
CA ASP A 126 26.35 -12.22 -15.23
C ASP A 126 27.50 -13.13 -14.77
N ASP A 127 27.29 -13.85 -13.65
CA ASP A 127 28.29 -14.74 -13.06
C ASP A 127 27.79 -16.20 -13.06
N ALA A 128 27.35 -16.74 -11.92
CA ALA A 128 26.96 -18.14 -11.80
C ALA A 128 25.44 -18.35 -11.70
N HIS A 129 24.90 -19.26 -12.52
CA HIS A 129 23.54 -19.80 -12.35
C HIS A 129 23.62 -21.23 -11.83
N GLN A 130 23.07 -21.49 -10.63
CA GLN A 130 23.05 -22.82 -10.02
C GLN A 130 21.61 -23.27 -9.77
N LEU A 131 21.32 -24.50 -10.18
CA LEU A 131 20.07 -25.20 -9.85
C LEU A 131 20.43 -26.47 -9.09
N ILE A 132 20.07 -26.51 -7.80
CA ILE A 132 20.35 -27.64 -6.93
C ILE A 132 19.01 -28.26 -6.53
N ALA A 133 18.81 -29.52 -6.89
CA ALA A 133 17.58 -30.25 -6.57
C ALA A 133 17.88 -31.73 -6.34
N LYS A 134 17.06 -32.39 -5.51
CA LYS A 134 17.10 -33.86 -5.38
C LYS A 134 16.73 -34.55 -6.70
N ARG A 135 15.85 -33.93 -7.49
CA ARG A 135 15.46 -34.34 -8.84
C ARG A 135 15.16 -33.10 -9.66
N ALA A 136 15.76 -33.01 -10.84
CA ALA A 136 15.45 -32.00 -11.83
C ALA A 136 14.97 -32.70 -13.11
N SER A 137 13.97 -32.14 -13.77
CA SER A 137 13.49 -32.59 -15.07
C SER A 137 13.26 -31.37 -15.95
N VAL A 138 13.81 -31.41 -17.15
CA VAL A 138 13.56 -30.41 -18.19
C VAL A 138 12.85 -31.14 -19.32
N THR A 139 11.68 -30.65 -19.69
CA THR A 139 10.88 -31.20 -20.78
C THR A 139 10.55 -30.05 -21.73
N CYS A 140 10.72 -30.29 -23.02
CA CYS A 140 10.43 -29.33 -24.08
C CYS A 140 9.76 -30.09 -25.22
N ASP A 141 8.79 -29.46 -25.88
CA ASP A 141 8.07 -30.04 -27.01
C ASP A 141 8.90 -29.99 -28.30
N GLU A 142 9.78 -29.00 -28.43
CA GLU A 142 10.57 -28.77 -29.64
C GLU A 142 12.07 -29.00 -29.39
N GLU A 143 12.81 -27.98 -28.97
CA GLU A 143 14.27 -28.03 -28.86
C GLU A 143 14.76 -27.61 -27.46
N VAL A 144 15.77 -28.32 -26.96
CA VAL A 144 16.60 -27.87 -25.84
C VAL A 144 18.01 -27.64 -26.38
N SER A 145 18.49 -26.40 -26.32
CA SER A 145 19.85 -26.03 -26.68
C SER A 145 20.65 -25.69 -25.42
N ILE A 146 21.78 -26.36 -25.25
CA ILE A 146 22.74 -26.11 -24.16
C ILE A 146 24.09 -25.89 -24.82
N ASP A 147 24.65 -24.71 -24.64
CA ASP A 147 25.94 -24.32 -25.18
C ASP A 147 26.80 -23.68 -24.09
N GLY A 148 28.11 -23.87 -24.21
CA GLY A 148 29.09 -23.34 -23.30
C GLY A 148 30.48 -23.89 -23.60
N ASN A 149 31.50 -23.21 -23.09
CA ASN A 149 32.90 -23.63 -23.29
C ASN A 149 33.17 -25.07 -22.84
N ARG A 150 32.39 -25.58 -21.87
CA ARG A 150 32.46 -26.96 -21.39
C ARG A 150 31.11 -27.42 -20.84
N ILE A 151 30.64 -28.57 -21.30
CA ILE A 151 29.43 -29.24 -20.81
C ILE A 151 29.83 -30.57 -20.18
N LEU A 152 29.45 -30.77 -18.92
CA LEU A 152 29.71 -32.00 -18.15
C LEU A 152 28.38 -32.61 -17.74
N LEU A 153 28.17 -33.87 -18.11
CA LEU A 153 27.00 -34.66 -17.75
C LEU A 153 27.49 -35.88 -16.96
N GLY A 154 26.93 -36.14 -15.77
CA GLY A 154 27.34 -37.21 -14.87
C GLY A 154 26.38 -37.43 -13.73
#